data_AF-A0A369JB42-F1
#
_entry.id   AF-A0A369JB42-F1
#
_cell.length_a   1.000
_cell.length_b   1.000
_cell.length_c   1.000
_cell.angle_alpha   90.00
_cell.angle_beta   90.00
_cell.angle_gamma   90.00
#
_symmetry.space_group_name_H-M   'P 1'
#
loop_
_entity.id
_entity.type
_entity.pdbx_description
1 polymer ?
#
loop_
_entity_poly.entity_id
_entity_poly.type
_entity_poly.pdbx_seq_one_letter_code
_entity_poly.pdbx_strand_id
1 'polypeptide(L)'
;MLLTFSLVVTAIQGCYASGIQEVLQGKPIHTATRTVATRPSSPGKCLRETFAPAAFPQSSPPSSPPLTVQPLIVSGSASNRVNLVFFSDGYLLDEQGKFFEDAARLAEDISGNQTFSTVRPLLNFWAAFSPSNESGIGMNGIPKDTPFGLFRDGTELRAVYYSKPEVAEAACSSLGEQCDYPILLGNDPYYGGLGGDYTVITSSLANGPLVLRHELGHSIIDVGEEYDGGYAYFGPNAAHDLSQPLPWAHWLSPIPHSEVAAPRVERSVMPLQEYAWTMLSTSTPWSTNFTSSGAYSRHLVRFSLSGLPEASNLKVLLDGNDLGWIPKDGIGLDRWHYDIFHNYDLSPGQHEVKFALVNSEREGTAQLCSVEIIEYGNEDEFISTPGHYGIYPTFSEANETSYRPTNEDCLMRIVTSPNFCKVCIEGLWLSLLRRVSLIDDVKEACEWRPVPLTSTTQEGSWIKTLDLQLVPLAQFRSDAPEVERNESYTITWWKDRRVLKEFTNMTRIEVAGDHQLGTYSISVKFSTDEVKVDKEKLLSSGIKYTVKSNCGT
;
A
#
# COMPACT_ATOMS: atom_id res chain seq x y z
N MET A 1 -14.94 14.72 -32.96
CA MET A 1 -14.05 13.56 -33.20
C MET A 1 -13.42 13.16 -31.86
N LEU A 2 -14.28 12.80 -30.89
CA LEU A 2 -13.91 12.60 -29.47
C LEU A 2 -14.74 11.48 -28.78
N LEU A 3 -15.55 10.73 -29.54
CA LEU A 3 -16.49 9.73 -29.00
C LEU A 3 -16.13 8.28 -29.33
N THR A 4 -15.03 8.04 -30.06
CA THR A 4 -14.67 6.70 -30.57
C THR A 4 -13.59 5.98 -29.78
N PHE A 5 -12.89 6.64 -28.86
CA PHE A 5 -11.83 6.01 -28.04
C PHE A 5 -12.33 5.43 -26.72
N SER A 6 -13.37 6.01 -26.11
CA SER A 6 -13.94 5.53 -24.83
C SER A 6 -14.52 4.12 -24.90
N LEU A 7 -14.99 3.67 -26.09
CA LEU A 7 -15.59 2.34 -26.29
C LEU A 7 -14.56 1.21 -26.48
N VAL A 8 -13.30 1.53 -26.80
CA VAL A 8 -12.26 0.52 -27.05
C VAL A 8 -11.69 -0.02 -25.75
N VAL A 9 -11.61 0.81 -24.71
CA VAL A 9 -11.12 0.42 -23.38
C VAL A 9 -12.15 -0.48 -22.66
N THR A 10 -13.45 -0.16 -22.76
CA THR A 10 -14.53 -0.95 -22.13
C THR A 10 -14.66 -2.36 -22.74
N ALA A 11 -14.37 -2.53 -24.03
CA ALA A 11 -14.48 -3.82 -24.71
C ALA A 11 -13.34 -4.80 -24.39
N ILE A 12 -12.15 -4.30 -24.04
CA ILE A 12 -10.98 -5.13 -23.69
C ILE A 12 -11.13 -5.71 -22.28
N GLN A 13 -11.73 -4.97 -21.34
CA GLN A 13 -11.97 -5.46 -19.97
C GLN A 13 -13.19 -6.39 -19.85
N GLY A 14 -14.24 -6.20 -20.68
CA GLY A 14 -15.41 -7.09 -20.67
C GLY A 14 -15.14 -8.55 -21.09
N CYS A 15 -14.09 -8.80 -21.88
CA CYS A 15 -13.69 -10.15 -22.27
C CYS A 15 -12.82 -10.88 -21.23
N TYR A 16 -12.14 -10.16 -20.34
CA TYR A 16 -11.37 -10.77 -19.25
C TYR A 16 -12.30 -11.35 -18.16
N ALA A 17 -13.45 -10.70 -17.92
CA ALA A 17 -14.42 -11.14 -16.91
C ALA A 17 -15.04 -12.53 -17.20
N SER A 18 -15.19 -12.92 -18.48
CA SER A 18 -15.73 -14.25 -18.83
C SER A 18 -14.67 -15.37 -18.75
N GLY A 19 -13.39 -15.04 -18.91
CA GLY A 19 -12.29 -16.01 -18.80
C GLY A 19 -11.99 -16.46 -17.37
N ILE A 20 -12.26 -15.61 -16.37
CA ILE A 20 -12.04 -15.91 -14.95
C ILE A 20 -13.04 -16.96 -14.43
N GLN A 21 -14.22 -17.08 -15.05
CA GLN A 21 -15.26 -18.02 -14.61
C GLN A 21 -14.95 -19.49 -14.97
N GLU A 22 -14.09 -19.77 -15.95
CA GLU A 22 -13.69 -21.14 -16.34
C GLU A 22 -12.47 -21.67 -15.58
N VAL A 23 -11.62 -20.80 -15.01
CA VAL A 23 -10.44 -21.21 -14.20
C VAL A 23 -10.86 -21.81 -12.85
N LEU A 24 -12.06 -21.47 -12.36
CA LEU A 24 -12.64 -22.00 -11.13
C LEU A 24 -13.15 -23.47 -11.24
N GLN A 25 -13.00 -24.14 -12.38
CA GLN A 25 -13.42 -25.54 -12.57
C GLN A 25 -12.29 -26.54 -12.93
N GLY A 26 -11.03 -26.18 -12.73
CA GLY A 26 -9.93 -27.16 -12.60
C GLY A 26 -9.65 -28.03 -13.83
N LYS A 27 -9.58 -27.46 -15.04
CA LYS A 27 -9.06 -28.16 -16.24
C LYS A 27 -7.75 -27.53 -16.75
N PRO A 28 -6.76 -28.33 -17.17
CA PRO A 28 -5.52 -27.81 -17.74
C PRO A 28 -5.72 -27.40 -19.21
N ILE A 29 -5.20 -26.23 -19.60
CA ILE A 29 -5.18 -25.79 -21.00
C ILE A 29 -3.73 -25.80 -21.49
N HIS A 30 -3.38 -26.81 -22.29
CA HIS A 30 -2.35 -26.67 -23.32
C HIS A 30 -2.97 -25.90 -24.49
N THR A 31 -2.19 -25.07 -25.19
CA THR A 31 -2.54 -24.15 -26.30
C THR A 31 -3.20 -22.81 -25.91
N ALA A 32 -2.41 -21.72 -25.97
CA ALA A 32 -2.88 -20.35 -25.96
C ALA A 32 -3.54 -19.99 -27.30
N THR A 33 -4.81 -19.56 -27.28
CA THR A 33 -5.52 -19.07 -28.46
C THR A 33 -5.62 -17.55 -28.36
N ARG A 34 -5.01 -16.81 -29.30
CA ARG A 34 -5.07 -15.34 -29.36
C ARG A 34 -6.38 -14.92 -30.03
N THR A 35 -7.27 -14.26 -29.31
CA THR A 35 -8.51 -13.68 -29.88
C THR A 35 -8.23 -12.23 -30.31
N VAL A 36 -8.40 -11.92 -31.60
CA VAL A 36 -8.33 -10.55 -32.13
C VAL A 36 -9.75 -10.13 -32.49
N ALA A 37 -10.24 -9.05 -31.88
CA ALA A 37 -11.55 -8.50 -32.21
C ALA A 37 -11.47 -7.64 -33.48
N THR A 38 -12.16 -8.05 -34.55
CA THR A 38 -12.50 -7.18 -35.68
C THR A 38 -13.95 -6.72 -35.54
N ARG A 39 -14.24 -5.45 -35.89
CA ARG A 39 -15.56 -4.81 -35.76
C ARG A 39 -16.68 -5.65 -36.40
N PRO A 40 -17.75 -6.01 -35.66
CA PRO A 40 -19.02 -6.40 -36.26
C PRO A 40 -20.03 -5.26 -36.20
N SER A 41 -20.82 -5.10 -37.26
CA SER A 41 -21.84 -4.05 -37.45
C SER A 41 -23.20 -4.35 -36.77
N SER A 42 -23.24 -5.16 -35.71
CA SER A 42 -24.45 -5.43 -34.90
C SER A 42 -24.16 -6.29 -33.66
N PRO A 43 -24.95 -6.18 -32.57
CA PRO A 43 -24.68 -6.88 -31.32
C PRO A 43 -25.14 -8.36 -31.40
N GLY A 44 -24.27 -9.30 -31.00
CA GLY A 44 -24.72 -10.63 -30.55
C GLY A 44 -24.16 -11.89 -31.21
N LYS A 45 -23.03 -11.88 -31.94
CA LYS A 45 -22.35 -13.13 -32.35
C LYS A 45 -20.83 -13.00 -32.36
N CYS A 46 -20.13 -13.79 -31.55
CA CYS A 46 -18.70 -14.06 -31.72
C CYS A 46 -18.52 -15.11 -32.82
N LEU A 47 -17.89 -14.75 -33.94
CA LEU A 47 -17.48 -15.71 -34.97
C LEU A 47 -16.08 -16.22 -34.65
N ARG A 48 -15.90 -17.55 -34.67
CA ARG A 48 -14.58 -18.20 -34.66
C ARG A 48 -14.11 -18.35 -36.11
N GLU A 49 -13.09 -17.60 -36.50
CA GLU A 49 -12.31 -17.90 -37.70
C GLU A 49 -10.87 -18.26 -37.30
N THR A 50 -10.43 -19.44 -37.73
CA THR A 50 -9.05 -19.91 -37.60
C THR A 50 -8.20 -19.28 -38.69
N PHE A 51 -7.34 -18.33 -38.33
CA PHE A 51 -6.25 -17.88 -39.19
C PHE A 51 -4.97 -18.65 -38.85
N ALA A 52 -4.30 -19.18 -39.88
CA ALA A 52 -2.95 -19.71 -39.75
C ALA A 52 -1.99 -18.55 -39.40
N PRO A 53 -1.07 -18.71 -38.44
CA PRO A 53 -0.21 -17.63 -38.01
C PRO A 53 0.79 -17.28 -39.11
N ALA A 54 0.68 -16.07 -39.66
CA ALA A 54 1.80 -15.43 -40.33
C ALA A 54 2.87 -15.16 -39.25
N ALA A 55 4.09 -15.65 -39.48
CA ALA A 55 5.22 -15.41 -38.60
C ALA A 55 5.57 -13.92 -38.62
N PHE A 56 5.12 -13.19 -37.60
CA PHE A 56 5.69 -11.89 -37.28
C PHE A 56 7.12 -12.11 -36.77
N PRO A 57 8.10 -11.30 -37.18
CA PRO A 57 9.44 -11.37 -36.60
C PRO A 57 9.30 -11.16 -35.10
N GLN A 58 9.68 -12.17 -34.32
CA GLN A 58 9.73 -12.06 -32.86
C GLN A 58 10.79 -11.00 -32.53
N SER A 59 10.34 -9.84 -32.03
CA SER A 59 11.23 -8.93 -31.32
C SER A 59 11.84 -9.70 -30.15
N SER A 60 13.15 -9.54 -29.93
CA SER A 60 13.80 -10.05 -28.73
C SER A 60 13.00 -9.64 -27.49
N PRO A 61 12.86 -10.51 -26.47
CA PRO A 61 12.21 -10.11 -25.24
C PRO A 61 12.91 -8.86 -24.67
N PRO A 62 12.15 -7.94 -24.08
CA PRO A 62 12.68 -6.72 -23.49
C PRO A 62 13.74 -7.10 -22.44
N SER A 63 14.92 -6.50 -22.55
CA SER A 63 16.02 -6.75 -21.63
C SER A 63 15.94 -5.82 -20.43
N SER A 64 16.28 -6.34 -19.25
CA SER A 64 16.52 -5.53 -18.05
C SER A 64 17.52 -4.41 -18.38
N PRO A 65 17.27 -3.16 -17.93
CA PRO A 65 18.24 -2.08 -18.07
C PRO A 65 19.47 -2.38 -17.18
N PRO A 66 20.63 -1.73 -17.40
CA PRO A 66 21.77 -1.92 -16.51
C PRO A 66 21.42 -1.42 -15.10
N LEU A 67 21.62 -2.26 -14.09
CA LEU A 67 21.28 -1.96 -12.69
C LEU A 67 22.55 -1.92 -11.82
N THR A 68 22.73 -0.82 -11.10
CA THR A 68 23.62 -0.74 -9.94
C THR A 68 22.76 -0.87 -8.69
N VAL A 69 22.83 -2.01 -8.01
CA VAL A 69 21.97 -2.31 -6.85
C VAL A 69 22.72 -2.02 -5.56
N GLN A 70 22.05 -1.34 -4.63
CA GLN A 70 22.55 -1.07 -3.28
C GLN A 70 21.49 -1.42 -2.22
N PRO A 71 21.88 -2.03 -1.08
CA PRO A 71 21.00 -2.16 0.06
C PRO A 71 20.74 -0.79 0.70
N LEU A 72 19.49 -0.52 1.06
CA LEU A 72 19.11 0.66 1.85
C LEU A 72 18.88 0.27 3.31
N ILE A 73 17.94 -0.68 3.54
CA ILE A 73 17.58 -1.21 4.85
C ILE A 73 17.41 -2.72 4.70
N VAL A 74 18.24 -3.52 5.38
CA VAL A 74 18.20 -4.99 5.28
C VAL A 74 17.96 -5.58 6.67
N SER A 75 16.84 -6.27 6.84
CA SER A 75 16.42 -6.90 8.10
C SER A 75 16.63 -8.42 8.13
N GLY A 76 16.97 -9.03 7.00
CA GLY A 76 17.23 -10.47 6.88
C GLY A 76 17.53 -10.91 5.46
N SER A 77 17.62 -12.23 5.25
CA SER A 77 17.82 -12.83 3.91
C SER A 77 16.71 -12.39 2.95
N ALA A 78 17.05 -12.07 1.71
CA ALA A 78 16.07 -11.77 0.66
C ALA A 78 15.08 -12.93 0.44
N SER A 79 15.52 -14.17 0.68
CA SER A 79 14.69 -15.38 0.57
C SER A 79 13.64 -15.53 1.69
N ASN A 80 13.72 -14.73 2.76
CA ASN A 80 12.80 -14.79 3.90
C ASN A 80 12.35 -13.39 4.37
N ARG A 81 12.36 -12.41 3.46
CA ARG A 81 11.86 -11.05 3.67
C ARG A 81 11.09 -10.64 2.43
N VAL A 82 10.20 -9.67 2.58
CA VAL A 82 9.59 -9.00 1.43
C VAL A 82 10.53 -7.90 0.96
N ASN A 83 10.95 -7.97 -0.30
CA ASN A 83 11.94 -7.07 -0.87
C ASN A 83 11.26 -5.97 -1.70
N LEU A 84 11.31 -4.76 -1.18
CA LEU A 84 10.85 -3.53 -1.84
C LEU A 84 12.04 -2.90 -2.57
N VAL A 85 11.93 -2.72 -3.89
CA VAL A 85 13.06 -2.23 -4.70
C VAL A 85 12.69 -0.94 -5.41
N PHE A 86 13.37 0.15 -5.07
CA PHE A 86 13.28 1.40 -5.82
C PHE A 86 14.10 1.28 -7.10
N PHE A 87 13.47 1.49 -8.26
CA PHE A 87 14.12 1.59 -9.56
C PHE A 87 14.13 3.05 -10.00
N SER A 88 15.28 3.57 -10.41
CA SER A 88 15.43 4.97 -10.81
C SER A 88 14.84 5.27 -12.19
N ASP A 89 14.04 6.32 -12.30
CA ASP A 89 13.58 6.88 -13.58
C ASP A 89 13.76 8.40 -13.64
N GLY A 90 14.31 8.91 -14.75
CA GLY A 90 14.58 10.34 -14.92
C GLY A 90 15.81 10.85 -14.17
N TYR A 91 16.65 9.99 -13.60
CA TYR A 91 17.93 10.37 -12.99
C TYR A 91 19.05 10.14 -14.01
N LEU A 92 19.80 11.20 -14.33
CA LEU A 92 21.00 11.10 -15.17
C LEU A 92 22.12 10.32 -14.47
N LEU A 93 23.17 9.94 -15.21
CA LEU A 93 24.32 9.22 -14.66
C LEU A 93 25.00 9.97 -13.50
N ASP A 94 25.10 11.29 -13.59
CA ASP A 94 25.66 12.17 -12.55
C ASP A 94 24.68 12.46 -11.40
N GLU A 95 23.40 12.10 -11.55
CA GLU A 95 22.37 12.16 -10.50
C GLU A 95 22.26 10.85 -9.69
N GLN A 96 23.17 9.89 -9.88
CA GLN A 96 23.14 8.60 -9.17
C GLN A 96 23.10 8.77 -7.63
N GLY A 97 23.90 9.68 -7.09
CA GLY A 97 23.92 9.97 -5.64
C GLY A 97 22.57 10.48 -5.14
N LYS A 98 21.96 11.41 -5.89
CA LYS A 98 20.64 11.98 -5.61
C LYS A 98 19.55 10.90 -5.60
N PHE A 99 19.56 9.97 -6.55
CA PHE A 99 18.63 8.84 -6.55
C PHE A 99 18.74 7.99 -5.27
N PHE A 100 19.96 7.63 -4.86
CA PHE A 100 20.16 6.84 -3.66
C PHE A 100 19.73 7.60 -2.39
N GLU A 101 19.96 8.92 -2.33
CA GLU A 101 19.47 9.77 -1.24
C GLU A 101 17.94 9.82 -1.19
N ASP A 102 17.28 10.01 -2.33
CA ASP A 102 15.82 10.02 -2.43
C ASP A 102 15.21 8.67 -2.04
N ALA A 103 15.76 7.56 -2.54
CA ALA A 103 15.29 6.22 -2.22
C ALA A 103 15.52 5.88 -0.73
N ALA A 104 16.67 6.23 -0.17
CA ALA A 104 16.98 6.02 1.25
C ALA A 104 16.04 6.81 2.16
N ARG A 105 15.81 8.10 1.85
CA ARG A 105 14.86 8.94 2.57
C ARG A 105 13.46 8.33 2.55
N LEU A 106 12.96 7.95 1.39
CA LEU A 106 11.63 7.35 1.25
C LEU A 106 11.52 6.04 2.01
N ALA A 107 12.53 5.17 1.93
CA ALA A 107 12.56 3.91 2.67
C ALA A 107 12.49 4.14 4.20
N GLU A 108 13.26 5.11 4.72
CA GLU A 108 13.24 5.43 6.15
C GLU A 108 11.94 6.12 6.58
N ASP A 109 11.43 7.05 5.78
CA ASP A 109 10.18 7.78 6.09
C ASP A 109 8.99 6.83 6.24
N ILE A 110 8.90 5.77 5.44
CA ILE A 110 7.77 4.82 5.52
C ILE A 110 7.96 3.73 6.58
N SER A 111 9.21 3.38 6.92
CA SER A 111 9.53 2.24 7.77
C SER A 111 10.04 2.60 9.18
N GLY A 112 10.41 3.85 9.44
CA GLY A 112 10.92 4.31 10.73
C GLY A 112 9.86 4.27 11.83
N ASN A 113 9.00 5.30 11.88
CA ASN A 113 7.99 5.50 12.94
C ASN A 113 6.56 5.62 12.40
N GLN A 114 6.32 5.17 11.18
CA GLN A 114 5.04 5.37 10.48
C GLN A 114 4.47 4.03 9.99
N THR A 115 3.67 4.04 8.93
CA THR A 115 2.81 2.96 8.43
C THR A 115 3.42 1.55 8.45
N PHE A 116 4.70 1.39 8.08
CA PHE A 116 5.36 0.08 7.97
C PHE A 116 6.27 -0.23 9.16
N SER A 117 6.30 0.61 10.20
CA SER A 117 7.22 0.47 11.34
C SER A 117 7.05 -0.85 12.10
N THR A 118 5.80 -1.28 12.36
CA THR A 118 5.52 -2.50 13.12
C THR A 118 5.93 -3.75 12.34
N VAL A 119 5.83 -3.71 11.01
CA VAL A 119 6.22 -4.78 10.09
C VAL A 119 7.65 -4.65 9.56
N ARG A 120 8.42 -3.62 9.94
CA ARG A 120 9.79 -3.36 9.43
C ARG A 120 10.70 -4.60 9.46
N PRO A 121 10.70 -5.46 10.50
CA PRO A 121 11.52 -6.67 10.51
C PRO A 121 11.18 -7.71 9.43
N LEU A 122 10.05 -7.58 8.73
CA LEU A 122 9.64 -8.43 7.61
C LEU A 122 10.14 -7.92 6.25
N LEU A 123 10.71 -6.71 6.20
CA LEU A 123 10.97 -5.99 4.97
C LEU A 123 12.46 -5.81 4.72
N ASN A 124 12.85 -5.85 3.45
CA ASN A 124 14.10 -5.32 2.94
C ASN A 124 13.80 -4.20 1.93
N PHE A 125 14.66 -3.18 1.92
CA PHE A 125 14.61 -2.06 0.99
C PHE A 125 15.92 -2.00 0.20
N TRP A 126 15.79 -1.93 -1.12
CA TRP A 126 16.90 -1.87 -2.05
C TRP A 126 16.72 -0.70 -3.02
N ALA A 127 17.81 -0.17 -3.54
CA ALA A 127 17.83 0.79 -4.63
C ALA A 127 18.56 0.19 -5.84
N ALA A 128 17.93 0.23 -7.00
CA ALA A 128 18.45 -0.27 -8.27
C ALA A 128 18.54 0.89 -9.27
N PHE A 129 19.75 1.44 -9.41
CA PHE A 129 20.00 2.59 -10.28
C PHE A 129 20.23 2.16 -11.72
N SER A 130 19.54 2.83 -12.64
CA SER A 130 19.79 2.81 -14.07
C SER A 130 19.81 4.24 -14.62
N PRO A 131 20.87 4.67 -15.33
CA PRO A 131 20.96 6.03 -15.82
C PRO A 131 19.91 6.30 -16.92
N SER A 132 19.23 7.43 -16.81
CA SER A 132 18.34 7.96 -17.85
C SER A 132 19.09 8.80 -18.86
N ASN A 133 18.61 8.86 -20.11
CA ASN A 133 19.16 9.75 -21.13
C ASN A 133 18.63 11.19 -20.96
N GLU A 134 17.45 11.35 -20.37
CA GLU A 134 16.85 12.63 -20.04
C GLU A 134 16.56 12.74 -18.53
N SER A 135 16.68 13.95 -17.97
CA SER A 135 16.37 14.22 -16.56
C SER A 135 14.88 14.51 -16.36
N GLY A 136 14.32 14.02 -15.25
CA GLY A 136 12.92 14.13 -14.87
C GLY A 136 11.96 13.26 -15.66
N ILE A 137 10.66 13.49 -15.46
CA ILE A 137 9.59 12.73 -16.11
C ILE A 137 9.00 13.49 -17.32
N GLY A 138 8.26 12.78 -18.15
CA GLY A 138 7.49 13.32 -19.27
C GLY A 138 6.23 14.08 -18.85
N MET A 139 5.66 14.85 -19.79
CA MET A 139 4.49 15.70 -19.58
C MET A 139 3.59 15.67 -20.82
N ASN A 140 2.32 16.06 -20.68
CA ASN A 140 1.36 16.14 -21.79
C ASN A 140 1.19 14.82 -22.56
N GLY A 141 1.22 13.70 -21.85
CA GLY A 141 1.08 12.35 -22.43
C GLY A 141 2.32 11.86 -23.16
N ILE A 142 3.44 12.60 -23.08
CA ILE A 142 4.68 12.28 -23.80
C ILE A 142 5.76 11.86 -22.80
N PRO A 143 6.12 10.57 -22.75
CA PRO A 143 7.27 10.08 -22.00
C PRO A 143 8.58 10.69 -22.47
N LYS A 144 9.48 10.93 -21.52
CA LYS A 144 10.90 11.17 -21.81
C LYS A 144 11.63 9.86 -22.08
N ASP A 145 12.84 9.95 -22.64
CA ASP A 145 13.75 8.82 -22.82
C ASP A 145 14.43 8.44 -21.49
N THR A 146 13.65 7.78 -20.65
CA THR A 146 14.04 7.23 -19.35
C THR A 146 13.82 5.70 -19.34
N PRO A 147 14.44 4.94 -18.40
CA PRO A 147 14.36 3.48 -18.38
C PRO A 147 12.94 2.92 -18.46
N PHE A 148 11.99 3.51 -17.72
CA PHE A 148 10.60 3.09 -17.62
C PHE A 148 9.62 4.06 -18.29
N GLY A 149 10.13 5.22 -18.72
CA GLY A 149 9.38 6.23 -19.49
C GLY A 149 8.22 6.78 -18.67
N LEU A 150 8.50 7.33 -17.48
CA LEU A 150 7.48 7.93 -16.63
C LEU A 150 6.96 9.26 -17.19
N PHE A 151 5.67 9.54 -17.03
CA PHE A 151 5.05 10.78 -17.53
C PHE A 151 3.73 11.15 -16.86
N ARG A 152 3.33 12.42 -17.01
CA ARG A 152 1.98 12.93 -16.72
C ARG A 152 1.19 13.15 -18.00
N ASP A 153 -0.12 12.94 -17.95
CA ASP A 153 -1.02 13.19 -19.09
C ASP A 153 -1.15 14.68 -19.43
N GLY A 154 -0.96 15.56 -18.44
CA GLY A 154 -0.95 17.01 -18.60
C GLY A 154 -0.02 17.68 -17.60
N THR A 155 -0.40 18.87 -17.14
CA THR A 155 0.36 19.64 -16.12
C THR A 155 -0.14 19.40 -14.69
N GLU A 156 -1.24 18.66 -14.57
CA GLU A 156 -1.90 18.34 -13.32
C GLU A 156 -1.01 17.47 -12.45
N LEU A 157 -0.94 17.82 -11.16
CA LEU A 157 -0.30 16.99 -10.14
C LEU A 157 -1.21 15.83 -9.72
N ARG A 158 -1.46 14.93 -10.67
CA ARG A 158 -2.28 13.72 -10.56
C ARG A 158 -1.38 12.48 -10.61
N ALA A 159 -1.73 11.50 -11.43
CA ALA A 159 -1.05 10.23 -11.58
C ALA A 159 0.20 10.40 -12.45
N VAL A 160 1.20 9.56 -12.17
CA VAL A 160 2.38 9.40 -13.02
C VAL A 160 2.32 8.01 -13.62
N TYR A 161 2.27 7.94 -14.94
CA TYR A 161 2.15 6.70 -15.70
C TYR A 161 3.52 6.24 -16.18
N TYR A 162 3.66 4.94 -16.48
CA TYR A 162 4.83 4.36 -17.14
C TYR A 162 4.48 3.92 -18.56
N SER A 163 5.45 3.98 -19.48
CA SER A 163 5.26 3.58 -20.88
C SER A 163 5.96 2.28 -21.26
N LYS A 164 6.79 1.73 -20.37
CA LYS A 164 7.62 0.53 -20.61
C LYS A 164 7.43 -0.53 -19.49
N PRO A 165 6.20 -1.02 -19.22
CA PRO A 165 5.95 -2.01 -18.16
C PRO A 165 6.78 -3.27 -18.30
N GLU A 166 7.04 -3.70 -19.53
CA GLU A 166 7.83 -4.89 -19.83
C GLU A 166 9.31 -4.74 -19.43
N VAL A 167 9.82 -3.51 -19.38
CA VAL A 167 11.17 -3.20 -18.89
C VAL A 167 11.19 -3.23 -17.36
N ALA A 168 10.14 -2.76 -16.70
CA ALA A 168 9.98 -2.87 -15.25
C ALA A 168 9.89 -4.34 -14.79
N GLU A 169 9.14 -5.17 -15.52
CA GLU A 169 9.07 -6.63 -15.29
C GLU A 169 10.45 -7.28 -15.41
N ALA A 170 11.16 -6.99 -16.50
CA ALA A 170 12.49 -7.53 -16.76
C ALA A 170 13.51 -7.07 -15.69
N ALA A 171 13.42 -5.82 -15.25
CA ALA A 171 14.27 -5.26 -14.20
C ALA A 171 14.09 -6.02 -12.88
N CYS A 172 12.85 -6.14 -12.40
CA CYS A 172 12.54 -6.87 -11.17
C CYS A 172 12.93 -8.35 -11.28
N SER A 173 12.57 -9.00 -12.38
CA SER A 173 12.92 -10.41 -12.64
C SER A 173 14.42 -10.66 -12.66
N SER A 174 15.22 -9.71 -13.14
CA SER A 174 16.68 -9.83 -13.16
C SER A 174 17.34 -9.88 -11.78
N LEU A 175 16.63 -9.47 -10.72
CA LEU A 175 17.09 -9.52 -9.34
C LEU A 175 16.73 -10.82 -8.61
N GLY A 176 15.95 -11.71 -9.24
CA GLY A 176 15.50 -12.97 -8.64
C GLY A 176 14.72 -12.74 -7.35
N GLU A 177 15.12 -13.42 -6.27
CA GLU A 177 14.47 -13.31 -4.96
C GLU A 177 14.65 -11.94 -4.27
N GLN A 178 15.46 -11.03 -4.83
CA GLN A 178 15.66 -9.69 -4.26
C GLN A 178 14.60 -8.67 -4.70
N CYS A 179 13.57 -9.07 -5.47
CA CYS A 179 12.49 -8.17 -5.86
C CYS A 179 11.12 -8.84 -5.74
N ASP A 180 10.34 -8.40 -4.75
CA ASP A 180 8.93 -8.78 -4.60
C ASP A 180 7.99 -7.67 -5.08
N TYR A 181 8.30 -6.41 -4.75
CA TYR A 181 7.52 -5.25 -5.14
C TYR A 181 8.42 -4.17 -5.76
N PRO A 182 8.34 -3.98 -7.08
CA PRO A 182 9.07 -2.91 -7.77
C PRO A 182 8.40 -1.55 -7.56
N ILE A 183 9.20 -0.57 -7.14
CA ILE A 183 8.80 0.83 -6.97
C ILE A 183 9.53 1.68 -8.02
N LEU A 184 8.83 2.24 -8.99
CA LEU A 184 9.40 3.15 -9.98
C LEU A 184 9.47 4.56 -9.40
N LEU A 185 10.67 5.02 -9.07
CA LEU A 185 10.93 6.32 -8.47
C LEU A 185 11.30 7.32 -9.57
N GLY A 186 10.37 8.24 -9.87
CA GLY A 186 10.60 9.34 -10.80
C GLY A 186 11.35 10.52 -10.17
N ASN A 187 12.32 11.07 -10.90
CA ASN A 187 13.03 12.31 -10.56
C ASN A 187 12.14 13.56 -10.77
N ASP A 188 11.08 13.69 -9.98
CA ASP A 188 10.13 14.81 -10.04
C ASP A 188 9.83 15.27 -8.60
N PRO A 189 9.98 16.57 -8.27
CA PRO A 189 9.81 17.03 -6.89
C PRO A 189 8.33 17.22 -6.49
N TYR A 190 7.37 16.83 -7.34
CA TYR A 190 5.95 17.14 -7.17
C TYR A 190 5.08 15.90 -7.06
N TYR A 191 3.89 16.05 -6.47
CA TYR A 191 2.90 15.01 -6.18
C TYR A 191 2.65 14.14 -7.39
N GLY A 192 2.82 12.84 -7.22
CA GLY A 192 2.43 11.88 -8.23
C GLY A 192 2.70 10.46 -7.79
N GLY A 193 1.82 9.58 -8.21
CA GLY A 193 1.98 8.15 -8.04
C GLY A 193 0.90 7.40 -8.78
N LEU A 194 1.05 6.08 -8.75
CA LEU A 194 0.10 5.15 -9.32
C LEU A 194 0.32 3.78 -8.67
N GLY A 195 -0.73 3.22 -8.10
CA GLY A 195 -0.75 1.84 -7.61
C GLY A 195 -0.95 0.83 -8.73
N GLY A 196 -0.74 -0.45 -8.41
CA GLY A 196 -0.89 -1.58 -9.34
C GLY A 196 0.30 -2.51 -9.31
N ASP A 197 0.55 -3.20 -10.43
CA ASP A 197 1.66 -4.16 -10.60
C ASP A 197 3.03 -3.53 -10.33
N TYR A 198 3.18 -2.24 -10.66
CA TYR A 198 4.36 -1.43 -10.35
C TYR A 198 3.91 -0.20 -9.58
N THR A 199 4.42 -0.04 -8.37
CA THR A 199 4.18 1.17 -7.57
C THR A 199 4.96 2.33 -8.19
N VAL A 200 4.29 3.36 -8.69
CA VAL A 200 4.95 4.58 -9.19
C VAL A 200 4.88 5.64 -8.12
N ILE A 201 6.00 6.33 -7.89
CA ILE A 201 6.07 7.50 -7.00
C ILE A 201 7.04 8.53 -7.57
N THR A 202 7.00 9.74 -7.01
CA THR A 202 7.97 10.80 -7.30
C THR A 202 8.85 11.10 -6.09
N SER A 203 9.95 11.81 -6.30
CA SER A 203 10.85 12.24 -5.22
C SER A 203 10.32 13.43 -4.41
N SER A 204 9.04 13.79 -4.51
CA SER A 204 8.45 14.88 -3.72
C SER A 204 8.80 14.77 -2.23
N LEU A 205 9.24 15.89 -1.66
CA LEU A 205 9.50 16.00 -0.22
C LEU A 205 8.19 16.02 0.59
N ALA A 206 7.16 16.68 0.06
CA ALA A 206 5.89 16.84 0.77
C ALA A 206 4.99 15.60 0.65
N ASN A 207 4.99 14.97 -0.52
CA ASN A 207 4.02 13.93 -0.87
C ASN A 207 4.63 12.57 -1.18
N GLY A 208 5.93 12.48 -1.50
CA GLY A 208 6.57 11.21 -1.86
C GLY A 208 6.32 10.10 -0.83
N PRO A 209 6.59 10.31 0.47
CA PRO A 209 6.31 9.31 1.51
C PRO A 209 4.81 8.99 1.66
N LEU A 210 3.94 10.00 1.54
CA LEU A 210 2.49 9.86 1.71
C LEU A 210 1.90 8.98 0.61
N VAL A 211 2.20 9.32 -0.64
CA VAL A 211 1.80 8.57 -1.82
C VAL A 211 2.41 7.17 -1.78
N LEU A 212 3.70 7.04 -1.47
CA LEU A 212 4.35 5.72 -1.38
C LEU A 212 3.65 4.76 -0.42
N ARG A 213 3.25 5.23 0.77
CA ARG A 213 2.53 4.38 1.73
C ARG A 213 1.17 3.97 1.20
N HIS A 214 0.45 4.88 0.55
CA HIS A 214 -0.87 4.64 -0.03
C HIS A 214 -0.79 3.61 -1.16
N GLU A 215 0.10 3.84 -2.13
CA GLU A 215 0.24 2.95 -3.29
C GLU A 215 0.78 1.56 -2.90
N LEU A 216 1.71 1.47 -1.94
CA LEU A 216 2.13 0.18 -1.39
C LEU A 216 1.01 -0.53 -0.62
N GLY A 217 0.06 0.21 -0.05
CA GLY A 217 -1.16 -0.35 0.54
C GLY A 217 -1.91 -1.19 -0.48
N HIS A 218 -2.19 -0.62 -1.66
CA HIS A 218 -2.80 -1.35 -2.77
C HIS A 218 -1.94 -2.53 -3.24
N SER A 219 -0.66 -2.29 -3.50
CA SER A 219 0.23 -3.33 -4.05
C SER A 219 0.43 -4.52 -3.12
N ILE A 220 0.47 -4.32 -1.80
CA ILE A 220 0.77 -5.39 -0.83
C ILE A 220 -0.51 -6.04 -0.27
N ILE A 221 -1.54 -5.26 0.06
CA ILE A 221 -2.68 -5.76 0.85
C ILE A 221 -3.80 -6.30 -0.05
N ASP A 222 -3.84 -5.90 -1.34
CA ASP A 222 -4.98 -6.15 -2.24
C ASP A 222 -6.27 -5.50 -1.69
N VAL A 223 -6.17 -4.18 -1.45
CA VAL A 223 -7.26 -3.31 -0.96
C VAL A 223 -7.68 -2.31 -2.02
N GLY A 224 -8.95 -1.92 -1.99
CA GLY A 224 -9.46 -0.77 -2.73
C GLY A 224 -9.34 0.54 -1.95
N GLU A 225 -9.91 1.59 -2.53
CA GLU A 225 -9.97 2.94 -1.97
C GLU A 225 -10.91 3.02 -0.76
N GLU A 226 -10.63 3.96 0.15
CA GLU A 226 -11.60 4.39 1.17
C GLU A 226 -12.08 5.84 0.97
N TYR A 227 -11.47 6.58 0.05
CA TYR A 227 -11.94 7.91 -0.33
C TYR A 227 -13.10 7.84 -1.32
N ASP A 228 -13.89 8.91 -1.34
CA ASP A 228 -15.03 9.06 -2.23
C ASP A 228 -14.57 9.46 -3.64
N GLY A 229 -15.24 8.97 -4.66
CA GLY A 229 -14.93 9.29 -6.05
C GLY A 229 -13.94 8.40 -6.76
N GLY A 230 -13.50 7.34 -6.12
CA GLY A 230 -12.77 6.25 -6.75
C GLY A 230 -13.67 5.34 -7.59
N TYR A 231 -13.04 4.36 -8.23
CA TYR A 231 -13.71 3.30 -9.02
C TYR A 231 -13.49 1.90 -8.44
N ALA A 232 -12.59 1.75 -7.47
CA ALA A 232 -12.10 0.46 -6.99
C ALA A 232 -12.35 0.29 -5.49
N TYR A 233 -13.43 -0.39 -5.14
CA TYR A 233 -13.81 -0.67 -3.74
C TYR A 233 -13.86 -2.18 -3.52
N PHE A 234 -12.80 -2.76 -2.96
CA PHE A 234 -12.69 -4.20 -2.73
C PHE A 234 -11.70 -4.49 -1.59
N GLY A 235 -11.56 -5.77 -1.24
CA GLY A 235 -10.61 -6.20 -0.21
C GLY A 235 -11.17 -6.09 1.20
N PRO A 236 -10.31 -6.24 2.23
CA PRO A 236 -10.74 -6.29 3.63
C PRO A 236 -11.34 -4.97 4.14
N ASN A 237 -11.12 -3.84 3.46
CA ASN A 237 -11.60 -2.51 3.84
C ASN A 237 -12.87 -2.06 3.10
N ALA A 238 -13.52 -2.93 2.31
CA ALA A 238 -14.70 -2.57 1.54
C ALA A 238 -15.85 -3.60 1.66
N ALA A 239 -17.09 -3.12 1.71
CA ALA A 239 -18.29 -3.96 1.64
C ALA A 239 -19.34 -3.35 0.71
N HIS A 240 -20.14 -4.21 0.05
CA HIS A 240 -21.18 -3.80 -0.92
C HIS A 240 -22.58 -4.30 -0.55
N ASP A 241 -22.66 -5.39 0.21
CA ASP A 241 -23.92 -6.01 0.63
C ASP A 241 -23.92 -6.19 2.15
N LEU A 242 -24.68 -5.34 2.85
CA LEU A 242 -24.81 -5.39 4.31
C LEU A 242 -25.62 -6.58 4.82
N SER A 243 -26.21 -7.39 3.93
CA SER A 243 -26.79 -8.69 4.31
C SER A 243 -25.73 -9.77 4.50
N GLN A 244 -24.50 -9.55 4.02
CA GLN A 244 -23.34 -10.42 4.24
C GLN A 244 -22.52 -9.98 5.46
N PRO A 245 -21.76 -10.90 6.08
CA PRO A 245 -20.82 -10.54 7.13
C PRO A 245 -19.79 -9.51 6.62
N LEU A 246 -19.63 -8.42 7.37
CA LEU A 246 -18.62 -7.40 7.07
C LEU A 246 -17.21 -8.01 7.15
N PRO A 247 -16.30 -7.71 6.19
CA PRO A 247 -14.93 -8.20 6.25
C PRO A 247 -14.18 -7.80 7.53
N TRP A 248 -14.51 -6.66 8.13
CA TRP A 248 -13.92 -6.12 9.35
C TRP A 248 -14.78 -6.30 10.61
N ALA A 249 -15.73 -7.26 10.63
CA ALA A 249 -16.69 -7.41 11.73
C ALA A 249 -16.03 -7.52 13.13
N HIS A 250 -14.84 -8.13 13.24
CA HIS A 250 -14.09 -8.26 14.51
C HIS A 250 -13.38 -6.99 14.99
N TRP A 251 -13.38 -5.94 14.16
CA TRP A 251 -12.89 -4.61 14.50
C TRP A 251 -13.99 -3.65 14.92
N LEU A 252 -15.27 -3.98 14.69
CA LEU A 252 -16.40 -3.11 15.01
C LEU A 252 -16.35 -2.61 16.45
N SER A 253 -16.54 -1.30 16.58
CA SER A 253 -16.59 -0.61 17.85
C SER A 253 -18.01 -0.67 18.44
N PRO A 254 -18.15 -0.67 19.77
CA PRO A 254 -19.45 -0.45 20.40
C PRO A 254 -20.02 0.92 19.99
N ILE A 255 -21.34 1.00 19.79
CA ILE A 255 -22.02 2.27 19.54
C ILE A 255 -22.23 2.97 20.90
N PRO A 256 -21.74 4.20 21.10
CA PRO A 256 -22.00 4.97 22.30
C PRO A 256 -23.51 5.14 22.55
N HIS A 257 -23.94 5.05 23.81
CA HIS A 257 -25.33 5.33 24.23
C HIS A 257 -26.44 4.47 23.58
N SER A 258 -26.09 3.38 22.90
CA SER A 258 -27.05 2.41 22.34
C SER A 258 -27.14 1.15 23.22
N GLU A 259 -28.36 0.75 23.60
CA GLU A 259 -28.63 -0.57 24.21
C GLU A 259 -28.62 -1.70 23.16
N VAL A 260 -28.65 -1.36 21.87
CA VAL A 260 -28.64 -2.30 20.75
C VAL A 260 -27.22 -2.41 20.21
N ALA A 261 -26.64 -3.61 20.29
CA ALA A 261 -25.27 -3.93 19.88
C ALA A 261 -25.08 -4.10 18.35
N ALA A 262 -26.10 -3.81 17.53
CA ALA A 262 -26.01 -4.02 16.09
C ALA A 262 -25.33 -2.81 15.42
N PRO A 263 -24.34 -3.03 14.54
CA PRO A 263 -23.71 -1.94 13.80
C PRO A 263 -24.74 -1.26 12.89
N ARG A 264 -24.63 0.06 12.74
CA ARG A 264 -25.50 0.88 11.89
C ARG A 264 -24.68 1.56 10.80
N VAL A 265 -25.35 1.93 9.71
CA VAL A 265 -24.75 2.81 8.70
C VAL A 265 -24.65 4.21 9.29
N GLU A 266 -23.45 4.76 9.27
CA GLU A 266 -23.20 6.14 9.70
C GLU A 266 -23.75 7.08 8.63
N ARG A 267 -24.63 8.00 9.03
CA ARG A 267 -25.48 8.77 8.12
C ARG A 267 -24.69 9.91 7.48
N SER A 268 -24.30 9.73 6.23
CA SER A 268 -23.66 10.76 5.40
C SER A 268 -24.14 10.73 3.95
N VAL A 269 -23.91 11.83 3.24
CA VAL A 269 -24.11 11.94 1.78
C VAL A 269 -23.02 12.83 1.20
N MET A 270 -22.75 12.68 -0.10
CA MET A 270 -21.82 13.54 -0.83
C MET A 270 -22.56 14.29 -1.95
N PRO A 271 -23.12 15.49 -1.67
CA PRO A 271 -23.86 16.26 -2.67
C PRO A 271 -23.03 16.77 -3.85
N LEU A 272 -21.70 16.86 -3.67
CA LEU A 272 -20.77 17.30 -4.71
C LEU A 272 -19.50 16.47 -4.67
N GLN A 273 -19.07 16.02 -5.84
CA GLN A 273 -17.72 15.50 -6.08
C GLN A 273 -17.32 15.93 -7.49
N GLU A 274 -16.23 16.67 -7.59
CA GLU A 274 -15.78 17.24 -8.85
C GLU A 274 -14.26 17.22 -8.94
N TYR A 275 -13.75 16.54 -9.96
CA TYR A 275 -12.33 16.51 -10.32
C TYR A 275 -12.03 17.63 -11.32
N ALA A 276 -11.98 18.86 -10.81
CA ALA A 276 -11.93 20.06 -11.64
C ALA A 276 -10.72 20.15 -12.57
N TRP A 277 -9.54 19.70 -12.11
CA TRP A 277 -8.27 19.70 -12.86
C TRP A 277 -8.07 20.96 -13.71
N THR A 278 -8.21 22.14 -13.08
CA THR A 278 -8.32 23.41 -13.82
C THR A 278 -7.38 24.47 -13.30
N MET A 279 -6.75 25.19 -14.24
CA MET A 279 -5.92 26.35 -13.93
C MET A 279 -6.81 27.52 -13.55
N LEU A 280 -6.54 28.12 -12.39
CA LEU A 280 -7.30 29.26 -11.91
C LEU A 280 -6.81 30.55 -12.57
N SER A 281 -7.74 31.49 -12.78
CA SER A 281 -7.45 32.84 -13.25
C SER A 281 -8.10 33.87 -12.33
N THR A 282 -7.46 35.03 -12.23
CA THR A 282 -8.00 36.22 -11.57
C THR A 282 -9.18 36.83 -12.32
N SER A 283 -9.29 36.57 -13.62
CA SER A 283 -10.36 37.11 -14.47
C SER A 283 -11.68 36.36 -14.33
N THR A 284 -11.62 35.05 -14.11
CA THR A 284 -12.79 34.15 -14.06
C THR A 284 -12.60 33.15 -12.92
N PRO A 285 -13.28 33.34 -11.78
CA PRO A 285 -13.32 32.35 -10.71
C PRO A 285 -13.91 31.02 -11.20
N TRP A 286 -13.44 29.91 -10.64
CA TRP A 286 -14.11 28.64 -10.82
C TRP A 286 -15.24 28.52 -9.80
N SER A 287 -16.42 28.08 -10.22
CA SER A 287 -17.50 27.73 -9.30
C SER A 287 -18.37 26.61 -9.85
N THR A 288 -19.02 25.90 -8.95
CA THR A 288 -20.04 24.90 -9.27
C THR A 288 -21.15 24.93 -8.23
N ASN A 289 -22.32 24.44 -8.63
CA ASN A 289 -23.49 24.37 -7.76
C ASN A 289 -23.75 22.93 -7.33
N PHE A 290 -24.24 22.78 -6.11
CA PHE A 290 -24.74 21.51 -5.59
C PHE A 290 -26.07 21.73 -4.87
N THR A 291 -26.79 20.65 -4.58
CA THR A 291 -28.09 20.73 -3.91
C THR A 291 -28.01 20.05 -2.56
N SER A 292 -28.30 20.79 -1.49
CA SER A 292 -28.48 20.23 -0.15
C SER A 292 -29.96 19.90 0.09
N SER A 293 -30.19 18.79 0.78
CA SER A 293 -31.52 18.45 1.29
C SER A 293 -31.90 19.26 2.55
N GLY A 294 -30.90 19.84 3.23
CA GLY A 294 -31.02 20.40 4.58
C GLY A 294 -31.37 19.39 5.66
N ALA A 295 -31.19 18.10 5.39
CA ALA A 295 -31.49 17.03 6.34
C ALA A 295 -30.28 16.62 7.20
N TYR A 296 -29.12 17.25 7.02
CA TYR A 296 -27.85 16.93 7.69
C TYR A 296 -27.39 18.12 8.51
N SER A 297 -26.77 17.85 9.66
CA SER A 297 -26.49 18.88 10.67
C SER A 297 -25.08 19.47 10.58
N ARG A 298 -24.22 18.88 9.75
CA ARG A 298 -22.79 19.18 9.64
C ARG A 298 -22.34 18.94 8.21
N HIS A 299 -21.27 19.61 7.79
CA HIS A 299 -20.69 19.37 6.48
C HIS A 299 -19.18 19.61 6.45
N LEU A 300 -18.53 19.04 5.44
CA LEU A 300 -17.12 19.19 5.12
C LEU A 300 -17.00 19.71 3.69
N VAL A 301 -16.20 20.76 3.52
CA VAL A 301 -15.68 21.18 2.22
C VAL A 301 -14.27 20.62 2.09
N ARG A 302 -14.09 19.59 1.27
CA ARG A 302 -12.81 18.96 1.00
C ARG A 302 -12.35 19.35 -0.39
N PHE A 303 -11.09 19.73 -0.55
CA PHE A 303 -10.56 20.12 -1.86
C PHE A 303 -9.06 19.93 -1.92
N SER A 304 -8.50 19.91 -3.13
CA SER A 304 -7.05 19.88 -3.31
C SER A 304 -6.57 20.93 -4.29
N LEU A 305 -5.42 21.52 -3.98
CA LEU A 305 -4.83 22.64 -4.70
C LEU A 305 -3.36 22.38 -4.97
N SER A 306 -2.83 22.93 -6.07
CA SER A 306 -1.39 23.07 -6.31
C SER A 306 -1.04 24.50 -6.74
N GLY A 307 0.24 24.88 -6.58
CA GLY A 307 0.71 26.22 -6.96
C GLY A 307 0.23 27.38 -6.08
N LEU A 308 -0.30 27.09 -4.89
CA LEU A 308 -0.96 28.06 -4.00
C LEU A 308 -0.37 28.00 -2.58
N PRO A 309 0.85 28.54 -2.35
CA PRO A 309 1.54 28.43 -1.07
C PRO A 309 1.09 29.43 0.00
N GLU A 310 0.30 30.46 -0.35
CA GLU A 310 -0.07 31.53 0.56
C GLU A 310 -1.60 31.74 0.60
N ALA A 311 -2.16 31.96 1.79
CA ALA A 311 -3.59 32.19 1.98
C ALA A 311 -4.11 33.41 1.21
N SER A 312 -3.25 34.41 0.99
CA SER A 312 -3.55 35.61 0.20
C SER A 312 -3.78 35.32 -1.29
N ASN A 313 -3.41 34.14 -1.79
CA ASN A 313 -3.45 33.84 -3.22
C ASN A 313 -4.86 33.46 -3.70
N LEU A 314 -5.74 32.96 -2.83
CA LEU A 314 -7.03 32.38 -3.19
C LEU A 314 -8.09 32.70 -2.15
N LYS A 315 -9.34 32.86 -2.57
CA LYS A 315 -10.52 32.75 -1.70
C LYS A 315 -11.31 31.50 -2.01
N VAL A 316 -11.67 30.75 -0.97
CA VAL A 316 -12.59 29.61 -1.05
C VAL A 316 -13.89 30.05 -0.42
N LEU A 317 -14.96 30.09 -1.21
CA LEU A 317 -16.25 30.65 -0.80
C LEU A 317 -17.33 29.57 -0.84
N LEU A 318 -18.19 29.56 0.17
CA LEU A 318 -19.46 28.82 0.19
C LEU A 318 -20.61 29.81 0.35
N ASP A 319 -21.47 29.88 -0.66
CA ASP A 319 -22.56 30.88 -0.76
C ASP A 319 -22.08 32.33 -0.55
N GLY A 320 -20.88 32.62 -1.06
CA GLY A 320 -20.23 33.92 -0.94
C GLY A 320 -19.52 34.18 0.39
N ASN A 321 -19.62 33.28 1.37
CA ASN A 321 -18.88 33.38 2.63
C ASN A 321 -17.47 32.81 2.48
N ASP A 322 -16.46 33.57 2.88
CA ASP A 322 -15.07 33.11 2.86
C ASP A 322 -14.82 32.08 3.96
N LEU A 323 -14.37 30.89 3.56
CA LEU A 323 -14.11 29.78 4.46
C LEU A 323 -12.77 29.93 5.20
N GLY A 324 -11.92 30.87 4.81
CA GLY A 324 -10.66 31.14 5.51
C GLY A 324 -9.67 29.98 5.45
N TRP A 325 -9.54 29.35 4.28
CA TRP A 325 -8.60 28.24 4.06
C TRP A 325 -7.15 28.64 4.43
N ILE A 326 -6.37 27.68 4.93
CA ILE A 326 -4.99 27.88 5.34
C ILE A 326 -4.09 26.95 4.51
N PRO A 327 -3.12 27.47 3.75
CA PRO A 327 -2.22 26.64 2.96
C PRO A 327 -1.30 25.80 3.86
N LYS A 328 -0.88 24.65 3.35
CA LYS A 328 0.14 23.84 4.02
C LYS A 328 1.49 24.56 3.99
N ASP A 329 2.07 24.80 5.17
CA ASP A 329 3.40 25.39 5.28
C ASP A 329 4.44 24.60 4.46
N GLY A 330 5.22 25.33 3.67
CA GLY A 330 6.30 24.76 2.85
C GLY A 330 5.86 23.98 1.61
N ILE A 331 4.57 24.00 1.23
CA ILE A 331 4.07 23.21 0.10
C ILE A 331 4.63 23.65 -1.26
N GLY A 332 4.97 24.94 -1.41
CA GLY A 332 5.49 25.48 -2.67
C GLY A 332 4.51 25.30 -3.83
N LEU A 333 4.96 24.68 -4.91
CA LEU A 333 4.14 24.37 -6.09
C LEU A 333 3.45 23.00 -6.00
N ASP A 334 3.75 22.22 -4.97
CA ASP A 334 3.23 20.87 -4.85
C ASP A 334 1.72 20.85 -4.52
N ARG A 335 1.08 19.68 -4.61
CA ARG A 335 -0.33 19.48 -4.33
C ARG A 335 -0.56 19.16 -2.86
N TRP A 336 -1.64 19.70 -2.30
CA TRP A 336 -2.11 19.34 -0.96
C TRP A 336 -3.63 19.20 -0.90
N HIS A 337 -4.12 18.43 0.08
CA HIS A 337 -5.54 18.19 0.34
C HIS A 337 -5.95 18.93 1.61
N TYR A 338 -7.08 19.64 1.54
CA TYR A 338 -7.58 20.55 2.57
C TYR A 338 -8.98 20.15 2.96
N ASP A 339 -9.24 20.18 4.26
CA ASP A 339 -10.52 19.87 4.88
C ASP A 339 -10.99 21.06 5.71
N ILE A 340 -12.18 21.59 5.40
CA ILE A 340 -12.82 22.64 6.19
C ILE A 340 -14.14 22.10 6.73
N PHE A 341 -14.13 21.71 8.00
CA PHE A 341 -15.29 21.16 8.69
C PHE A 341 -16.17 22.24 9.32
N HIS A 342 -17.47 22.09 9.16
CA HIS A 342 -18.49 22.98 9.69
C HIS A 342 -19.55 22.22 10.49
N ASN A 343 -19.78 22.67 11.72
CA ASN A 343 -20.76 22.10 12.63
C ASN A 343 -22.12 22.84 12.57
N TYR A 344 -22.64 23.03 11.36
CA TYR A 344 -23.97 23.57 11.11
C TYR A 344 -24.54 23.01 9.80
N ASP A 345 -25.87 23.04 9.71
CA ASP A 345 -26.63 22.55 8.56
C ASP A 345 -26.58 23.53 7.38
N LEU A 346 -26.62 22.96 6.17
CA LEU A 346 -26.88 23.73 4.96
C LEU A 346 -28.38 23.87 4.77
N SER A 347 -28.84 25.04 4.34
CA SER A 347 -30.27 25.25 4.06
C SER A 347 -30.76 24.33 2.94
N PRO A 348 -32.02 23.88 2.93
CA PRO A 348 -32.53 23.14 1.78
C PRO A 348 -32.47 23.99 0.50
N GLY A 349 -31.87 23.45 -0.57
CA GLY A 349 -31.80 24.12 -1.86
C GLY A 349 -30.44 24.08 -2.54
N GLN A 350 -30.25 25.00 -3.49
CA GLN A 350 -29.03 25.10 -4.27
C GLN A 350 -28.00 25.97 -3.55
N HIS A 351 -26.77 25.49 -3.51
CA HIS A 351 -25.59 26.15 -2.94
C HIS A 351 -24.51 26.31 -3.99
N GLU A 352 -23.63 27.30 -3.82
CA GLU A 352 -22.47 27.53 -4.70
C GLU A 352 -21.17 27.41 -3.91
N VAL A 353 -20.24 26.56 -4.38
CA VAL A 353 -18.85 26.60 -3.96
C VAL A 353 -18.02 27.30 -5.04
N LYS A 354 -17.13 28.21 -4.62
CA LYS A 354 -16.36 29.08 -5.52
C LYS A 354 -14.91 29.23 -5.08
N PHE A 355 -14.01 29.11 -6.04
CA PHE A 355 -12.57 29.28 -5.88
C PHE A 355 -12.13 30.48 -6.73
N ALA A 356 -11.79 31.58 -6.07
CA ALA A 356 -11.44 32.84 -6.72
C ALA A 356 -9.96 33.15 -6.50
N LEU A 357 -9.16 33.07 -7.58
CA LEU A 357 -7.76 33.46 -7.53
C LEU A 357 -7.66 34.97 -7.33
N VAL A 358 -6.86 35.38 -6.34
CA VAL A 358 -6.64 36.78 -5.99
C VAL A 358 -5.30 37.27 -6.51
N ASN A 359 -4.25 36.43 -6.44
CA ASN A 359 -2.91 36.81 -6.85
C ASN A 359 -2.64 36.42 -8.31
N SER A 360 -2.52 37.42 -9.20
CA SER A 360 -2.22 37.21 -10.63
C SER A 360 -0.85 36.60 -10.90
N GLU A 361 0.11 36.72 -9.98
CA GLU A 361 1.43 36.09 -10.12
C GLU A 361 1.36 34.56 -10.10
N ARG A 362 0.24 33.99 -9.64
CA ARG A 362 0.01 32.55 -9.63
C ARG A 362 -0.72 32.03 -10.88
N GLU A 363 -1.16 32.89 -11.81
CA GLU A 363 -1.74 32.42 -13.06
C GLU A 363 -0.75 31.53 -13.83
N GLY A 364 -1.24 30.42 -14.37
CA GLY A 364 -0.39 29.41 -15.02
C GLY A 364 0.30 28.42 -14.06
N THR A 365 0.17 28.60 -12.74
CA THR A 365 0.63 27.61 -11.74
C THR A 365 -0.43 27.22 -10.71
N ALA A 366 -1.34 28.13 -10.35
CA ALA A 366 -2.45 27.85 -9.45
C ALA A 366 -3.47 26.93 -10.11
N GLN A 367 -3.68 25.76 -9.52
CA GLN A 367 -4.62 24.77 -10.01
C GLN A 367 -5.57 24.34 -8.90
N LEU A 368 -6.85 24.25 -9.23
CA LEU A 368 -7.84 23.51 -8.47
C LEU A 368 -7.88 22.07 -9.01
N CYS A 369 -7.54 21.11 -8.16
CA CYS A 369 -7.44 19.71 -8.54
C CYS A 369 -8.76 18.96 -8.30
N SER A 370 -9.34 19.11 -7.12
CA SER A 370 -10.64 18.50 -6.76
C SER A 370 -11.40 19.35 -5.74
N VAL A 371 -12.72 19.17 -5.70
CA VAL A 371 -13.59 19.65 -4.62
C VAL A 371 -14.71 18.65 -4.36
N GLU A 372 -15.03 18.48 -3.08
CA GLU A 372 -16.06 17.60 -2.55
C GLU A 372 -16.84 18.35 -1.47
N ILE A 373 -18.15 18.11 -1.42
CA ILE A 373 -19.00 18.49 -0.29
C ILE A 373 -19.55 17.20 0.28
N ILE A 374 -19.32 16.99 1.57
CA ILE A 374 -19.84 15.84 2.33
C ILE A 374 -20.70 16.37 3.46
N GLU A 375 -21.92 15.86 3.59
CA GLU A 375 -22.84 16.21 4.66
C GLU A 375 -22.99 15.03 5.64
N TYR A 376 -23.02 15.33 6.94
CA TYR A 376 -23.07 14.34 8.01
C TYR A 376 -24.25 14.56 8.96
N GLY A 377 -24.80 13.45 9.46
CA GLY A 377 -25.77 13.46 10.55
C GLY A 377 -25.18 14.08 11.83
N ASN A 378 -25.97 14.20 12.88
CA ASN A 378 -25.44 14.65 14.18
C ASN A 378 -24.54 13.56 14.82
N GLU A 379 -23.99 13.76 16.02
CA GLU A 379 -23.12 12.75 16.66
C GLU A 379 -23.84 11.43 17.00
N ASP A 380 -25.17 11.44 17.14
CA ASP A 380 -25.97 10.23 17.34
C ASP A 380 -26.22 9.47 16.03
N GLU A 381 -26.06 10.14 14.88
CA GLU A 381 -26.29 9.63 13.53
C GLU A 381 -25.00 9.39 12.74
N PHE A 382 -23.90 10.04 13.08
CA PHE A 382 -22.60 9.94 12.41
C PHE A 382 -21.46 10.11 13.42
N ILE A 383 -20.80 9.01 13.77
CA ILE A 383 -19.66 9.05 14.71
C ILE A 383 -18.42 9.50 13.94
N SER A 384 -18.00 10.74 14.17
CA SER A 384 -16.83 11.32 13.49
C SER A 384 -15.50 11.06 14.22
N THR A 385 -15.57 10.52 15.44
CA THR A 385 -14.42 10.43 16.35
C THR A 385 -13.40 9.39 15.87
N PRO A 386 -12.11 9.78 15.75
CA PRO A 386 -11.04 8.85 15.46
C PRO A 386 -10.99 7.61 16.36
N GLY A 387 -10.74 6.45 15.76
CA GLY A 387 -10.67 5.16 16.41
C GLY A 387 -12.01 4.40 16.46
N HIS A 388 -13.10 4.96 15.93
CA HIS A 388 -14.38 4.27 15.81
C HIS A 388 -14.48 3.47 14.50
N TYR A 389 -14.69 2.16 14.64
CA TYR A 389 -14.86 1.23 13.52
C TYR A 389 -16.35 0.91 13.35
N GLY A 390 -16.91 1.35 12.24
CA GLY A 390 -18.35 1.29 11.96
C GLY A 390 -18.62 0.87 10.52
N ILE A 391 -19.72 1.38 9.97
CA ILE A 391 -20.13 1.17 8.58
C ILE A 391 -20.32 2.55 7.94
N TYR A 392 -19.28 3.09 7.32
CA TYR A 392 -19.30 4.42 6.73
C TYR A 392 -19.56 4.32 5.23
N PRO A 393 -20.56 5.03 4.67
CA PRO A 393 -20.80 5.06 3.22
C PRO A 393 -19.63 5.68 2.47
N THR A 394 -19.17 5.00 1.41
CA THR A 394 -18.23 5.52 0.42
C THR A 394 -18.91 5.58 -0.94
N PHE A 395 -18.79 6.69 -1.64
CA PHE A 395 -19.49 6.95 -2.90
C PHE A 395 -18.51 6.86 -4.07
N SER A 396 -18.80 6.05 -5.08
CA SER A 396 -17.95 5.93 -6.27
C SER A 396 -18.15 7.08 -7.25
N GLU A 397 -17.27 7.19 -8.25
CA GLU A 397 -17.47 8.11 -9.40
C GLU A 397 -18.76 7.86 -10.19
N ALA A 398 -19.30 6.63 -10.11
CA ALA A 398 -20.59 6.25 -10.71
C ALA A 398 -21.77 6.48 -9.75
N ASN A 399 -21.54 7.11 -8.59
CA ASN A 399 -22.49 7.31 -7.51
C ASN A 399 -23.06 6.00 -6.94
N GLU A 400 -22.28 4.92 -6.99
CA GLU A 400 -22.59 3.67 -6.31
C GLU A 400 -22.09 3.73 -4.87
N THR A 401 -22.90 3.24 -3.94
CA THR A 401 -22.52 3.21 -2.52
C THR A 401 -21.87 1.89 -2.16
N SER A 402 -20.66 1.97 -1.65
CA SER A 402 -20.00 0.91 -0.89
C SER A 402 -19.80 1.37 0.57
N TYR A 403 -19.18 0.54 1.40
CA TYR A 403 -18.93 0.85 2.79
C TYR A 403 -17.49 0.58 3.18
N ARG A 404 -16.97 1.41 4.09
CA ARG A 404 -15.61 1.33 4.64
C ARG A 404 -15.63 1.25 6.18
N PRO A 405 -14.53 0.82 6.82
CA PRO A 405 -14.50 0.59 8.27
C PRO A 405 -14.40 1.87 9.12
N THR A 406 -13.82 2.95 8.60
CA THR A 406 -13.52 4.16 9.40
C THR A 406 -13.98 5.44 8.73
N ASN A 407 -14.14 6.52 9.51
CA ASN A 407 -14.46 7.82 8.95
C ASN A 407 -13.23 8.47 8.33
N GLU A 408 -12.23 8.88 9.10
CA GLU A 408 -11.06 9.65 8.63
C GLU A 408 -9.76 9.13 9.29
N ASP A 409 -9.71 7.82 9.60
CA ASP A 409 -8.62 7.17 10.35
C ASP A 409 -7.75 6.23 9.52
N CYS A 410 -7.89 6.26 8.19
CA CYS A 410 -7.12 5.42 7.30
C CYS A 410 -6.40 6.25 6.25
N LEU A 411 -5.11 5.98 6.05
CA LEU A 411 -4.32 6.47 4.93
C LEU A 411 -4.94 6.12 3.56
N MET A 412 -5.70 5.00 3.46
CA MET A 412 -6.44 4.63 2.24
C MET A 412 -7.60 5.58 1.93
N ARG A 413 -7.96 6.44 2.89
CA ARG A 413 -8.97 7.49 2.74
C ARG A 413 -8.35 8.88 2.67
N ILE A 414 -7.45 9.17 3.60
CA ILE A 414 -6.76 10.46 3.67
C ILE A 414 -5.29 10.21 3.41
N VAL A 415 -4.84 10.47 2.19
CA VAL A 415 -3.43 10.30 1.82
C VAL A 415 -2.49 11.15 2.68
N THR A 416 -2.97 12.25 3.28
CA THR A 416 -2.19 13.10 4.20
C THR A 416 -2.10 12.54 5.63
N SER A 417 -2.85 11.48 5.97
CA SER A 417 -2.74 10.76 7.22
C SER A 417 -1.62 9.72 7.14
N PRO A 418 -0.76 9.56 8.15
CA PRO A 418 0.39 8.68 8.02
C PRO A 418 0.08 7.19 8.30
N ASN A 419 -1.10 6.84 8.82
CA ASN A 419 -1.36 5.50 9.37
C ASN A 419 -2.49 4.77 8.65
N PHE A 420 -2.33 3.46 8.48
CA PHE A 420 -3.44 2.58 8.13
C PHE A 420 -4.41 2.44 9.31
N CYS A 421 -5.69 2.25 9.00
CA CYS A 421 -6.63 1.78 10.01
C CYS A 421 -6.30 0.31 10.41
N LYS A 422 -6.89 -0.17 11.50
CA LYS A 422 -6.65 -1.51 12.04
C LYS A 422 -7.01 -2.64 11.06
N VAL A 423 -7.91 -2.38 10.11
CA VAL A 423 -8.29 -3.34 9.07
C VAL A 423 -7.16 -3.46 8.04
N CYS A 424 -6.64 -2.33 7.57
CA CYS A 424 -5.54 -2.30 6.62
C CYS A 424 -4.21 -2.78 7.24
N ILE A 425 -3.90 -2.45 8.50
CA ILE A 425 -2.68 -2.97 9.16
C ILE A 425 -2.75 -4.49 9.37
N GLU A 426 -3.92 -5.05 9.72
CA GLU A 426 -4.10 -6.49 9.81
C GLU A 426 -3.90 -7.15 8.44
N GLY A 427 -4.48 -6.55 7.38
CA GLY A 427 -4.24 -6.97 6.01
C GLY A 427 -2.76 -6.94 5.63
N LEU A 428 -2.02 -5.89 6.02
CA LEU A 428 -0.59 -5.77 5.78
C LEU A 428 0.20 -6.90 6.43
N TRP A 429 -0.04 -7.18 7.71
CA TRP A 429 0.59 -8.31 8.41
C TRP A 429 0.35 -9.64 7.69
N LEU A 430 -0.90 -9.93 7.36
CA LEU A 430 -1.27 -11.18 6.72
C LEU A 430 -0.64 -11.29 5.33
N SER A 431 -0.66 -10.22 4.52
CA SER A 431 -0.02 -10.25 3.20
C SER A 431 1.49 -10.48 3.25
N LEU A 432 2.19 -9.83 4.18
CA LEU A 432 3.64 -10.00 4.32
C LEU A 432 4.01 -11.39 4.86
N LEU A 433 3.27 -11.91 5.84
CA LEU A 433 3.53 -13.22 6.44
C LEU A 433 3.22 -14.40 5.49
N ARG A 434 2.54 -14.18 4.35
CA ARG A 434 2.47 -15.20 3.28
C ARG A 434 3.83 -15.51 2.65
N ARG A 435 4.77 -14.57 2.72
CA ARG A 435 6.11 -14.68 2.12
C ARG A 435 7.22 -14.90 3.16
N VAL A 436 6.95 -14.66 4.44
CA VAL A 436 7.96 -14.68 5.50
C VAL A 436 7.68 -15.77 6.53
N SER A 437 8.68 -16.62 6.75
CA SER A 437 8.76 -17.50 7.92
C SER A 437 9.26 -16.72 9.14
N LEU A 438 8.61 -16.91 10.27
CA LEU A 438 9.04 -16.36 11.58
C LEU A 438 10.37 -16.96 12.06
N ILE A 439 10.78 -18.09 11.47
CA ILE A 439 12.05 -18.76 11.72
C ILE A 439 12.99 -18.45 10.56
N ASP A 440 14.10 -17.78 10.86
CA ASP A 440 15.16 -17.46 9.89
C ASP A 440 16.09 -18.65 9.67
N ASP A 441 16.53 -19.32 10.74
CA ASP A 441 17.47 -20.45 10.65
C ASP A 441 17.51 -21.27 11.97
N VAL A 442 18.13 -22.44 11.92
CA VAL A 442 18.53 -23.22 13.11
C VAL A 442 20.01 -23.54 12.98
N LYS A 443 20.83 -22.96 13.86
CA LYS A 443 22.27 -23.16 13.88
C LYS A 443 22.66 -24.20 14.91
N GLU A 444 23.55 -25.09 14.49
CA GLU A 444 24.08 -26.16 15.31
C GLU A 444 25.53 -25.83 15.69
N ALA A 445 25.86 -25.83 16.98
CA ALA A 445 27.21 -25.53 17.48
C ALA A 445 27.69 -26.55 18.52
N CYS A 446 29.00 -26.60 18.74
CA CYS A 446 29.64 -27.43 19.75
C CYS A 446 30.45 -26.55 20.71
N GLU A 447 30.18 -26.68 22.01
CA GLU A 447 30.80 -25.86 23.05
C GLU A 447 31.47 -26.74 24.10
N TRP A 448 32.67 -26.37 24.53
CA TRP A 448 33.39 -27.08 25.57
C TRP A 448 32.95 -26.57 26.95
N ARG A 449 32.39 -27.45 27.79
CA ARG A 449 32.07 -27.16 29.19
C ARG A 449 33.12 -27.76 30.11
N PRO A 450 33.94 -26.95 30.79
CA PRO A 450 34.87 -27.45 31.80
C PRO A 450 34.12 -27.89 33.06
N VAL A 451 34.55 -28.99 33.68
CA VAL A 451 34.07 -29.42 35.01
C VAL A 451 34.71 -28.52 36.08
N PRO A 452 33.96 -28.04 37.09
CA PRO A 452 34.52 -27.23 38.17
C PRO A 452 35.68 -27.95 38.87
N LEU A 453 36.83 -27.28 38.96
CA LEU A 453 38.12 -27.83 39.42
C LEU A 453 38.03 -28.49 40.81
N THR A 454 38.16 -29.81 40.85
CA THR A 454 38.55 -30.57 42.06
C THR A 454 39.93 -31.24 41.92
N SER A 455 40.58 -31.16 40.75
CA SER A 455 41.92 -31.72 40.51
C SER A 455 42.68 -31.01 39.36
N THR A 456 43.97 -31.32 39.21
CA THR A 456 44.93 -30.68 38.30
C THR A 456 44.78 -31.04 36.80
N THR A 457 43.72 -31.75 36.42
CA THR A 457 43.39 -32.10 35.03
C THR A 457 42.22 -31.25 34.54
N GLN A 458 42.34 -30.61 33.36
CA GLN A 458 41.21 -29.96 32.69
C GLN A 458 40.25 -31.04 32.16
N GLU A 459 39.37 -31.55 33.01
CA GLU A 459 38.25 -32.39 32.59
C GLU A 459 37.10 -31.50 32.11
N GLY A 460 36.44 -31.93 31.03
CA GLY A 460 35.31 -31.24 30.42
C GLY A 460 34.59 -32.13 29.43
N SER A 461 33.44 -31.67 28.95
CA SER A 461 32.67 -32.34 27.92
C SER A 461 32.25 -31.37 26.83
N TRP A 462 32.20 -31.86 25.59
CA TRP A 462 31.59 -31.11 24.51
C TRP A 462 30.07 -31.20 24.57
N ILE A 463 29.41 -30.07 24.39
CA ILE A 463 27.95 -29.94 24.42
C ILE A 463 27.49 -29.43 23.06
N LYS A 464 26.47 -30.08 22.51
CA LYS A 464 25.82 -29.66 21.29
C LYS A 464 24.72 -28.65 21.64
N THR A 465 24.69 -27.52 20.96
CA THR A 465 23.63 -26.53 21.09
C THR A 465 22.87 -26.39 19.77
N LEU A 466 21.58 -26.11 19.88
CA LEU A 466 20.76 -25.64 18.76
C LEU A 466 20.28 -24.23 19.07
N ASP A 467 20.66 -23.29 18.21
CA ASP A 467 20.34 -21.88 18.29
C ASP A 467 19.31 -21.55 17.18
N LEU A 468 18.05 -21.36 17.59
CA LEU A 468 16.94 -20.95 16.75
C LEU A 468 17.04 -19.44 16.47
N GLN A 469 17.24 -19.08 15.21
CA GLN A 469 17.23 -17.70 14.74
C GLN A 469 15.81 -17.35 14.29
N LEU A 470 15.26 -16.28 14.87
CA LEU A 470 13.92 -15.80 14.58
C LEU A 470 13.99 -14.42 13.92
N VAL A 471 12.95 -14.10 13.15
CA VAL A 471 12.69 -12.72 12.77
C VAL A 471 12.55 -11.91 14.06
N PRO A 472 13.26 -10.77 14.21
CA PRO A 472 13.32 -10.01 15.47
C PRO A 472 12.02 -9.23 15.70
N LEU A 473 10.97 -9.96 16.05
CA LEU A 473 9.66 -9.47 16.50
C LEU A 473 9.46 -9.80 17.99
N ALA A 474 8.36 -9.33 18.57
CA ALA A 474 8.01 -9.58 19.96
C ALA A 474 9.15 -9.17 20.92
N GLN A 475 9.40 -9.99 21.94
CA GLN A 475 10.47 -9.77 22.90
C GLN A 475 11.90 -9.79 22.31
N PHE A 476 12.08 -9.99 21.00
CA PHE A 476 13.39 -10.02 20.32
C PHE A 476 13.63 -8.82 19.39
N ARG A 477 12.73 -7.83 19.39
CA ARG A 477 12.95 -6.57 18.67
C ARG A 477 14.23 -5.87 19.16
N SER A 478 15.01 -5.37 18.20
CA SER A 478 16.22 -4.59 18.47
C SER A 478 15.97 -3.09 18.48
N ASP A 479 14.84 -2.63 17.93
CA ASP A 479 14.37 -1.26 17.99
C ASP A 479 13.78 -0.97 19.39
N ALA A 480 14.32 0.04 20.07
CA ALA A 480 13.77 0.50 21.34
C ALA A 480 12.36 1.05 21.10
N PRO A 481 11.31 0.55 21.77
CA PRO A 481 9.97 1.05 21.54
C PRO A 481 9.86 2.48 22.07
N GLU A 482 9.60 3.46 21.20
CA GLU A 482 8.88 4.69 21.60
C GLU A 482 7.40 4.37 21.92
N VAL A 483 6.91 3.19 21.51
CA VAL A 483 5.51 2.75 21.67
C VAL A 483 5.46 1.34 22.27
N GLU A 484 4.76 1.17 23.40
CA GLU A 484 4.48 -0.16 23.95
C GLU A 484 3.70 -1.00 22.94
N ARG A 485 4.24 -2.17 22.56
CA ARG A 485 3.61 -3.11 21.63
C ARG A 485 3.16 -4.35 22.40
N ASN A 486 1.92 -4.77 22.20
CA ASN A 486 1.39 -5.98 22.83
C ASN A 486 1.61 -7.21 21.94
N GLU A 487 2.86 -7.67 21.90
CA GLU A 487 3.29 -8.79 21.06
C GLU A 487 4.07 -9.85 21.85
N SER A 488 4.01 -11.11 21.40
CA SER A 488 4.76 -12.21 22.00
C SER A 488 5.07 -13.32 21.01
N TYR A 489 6.22 -14.00 21.20
CA TYR A 489 6.44 -15.32 20.61
C TYR A 489 6.25 -16.43 21.63
N THR A 490 5.54 -17.48 21.23
CA THR A 490 5.53 -18.78 21.91
C THR A 490 6.34 -19.78 21.10
N ILE A 491 7.37 -20.38 21.72
CA ILE A 491 8.26 -21.35 21.08
C ILE A 491 8.05 -22.71 21.73
N THR A 492 7.81 -23.74 20.91
CA THR A 492 7.71 -25.11 21.39
C THR A 492 8.69 -26.01 20.64
N TRP A 493 9.38 -26.87 21.38
CA TRP A 493 10.33 -27.84 20.86
C TRP A 493 9.77 -29.26 21.00
N TRP A 494 9.99 -30.09 19.98
CA TRP A 494 9.66 -31.51 20.01
C TRP A 494 10.86 -32.34 19.59
N LYS A 495 11.00 -33.51 20.21
CA LYS A 495 11.86 -34.60 19.73
C LYS A 495 11.03 -35.88 19.66
N ASP A 496 11.11 -36.59 18.54
CA ASP A 496 10.40 -37.87 18.35
C ASP A 496 8.90 -37.78 18.70
N ARG A 497 8.27 -36.66 18.31
CA ARG A 497 6.85 -36.30 18.58
C ARG A 497 6.51 -36.04 20.06
N ARG A 498 7.48 -36.01 20.96
CA ARG A 498 7.30 -35.62 22.37
C ARG A 498 7.69 -34.16 22.56
N VAL A 499 6.83 -33.40 23.24
CA VAL A 499 7.13 -32.01 23.61
C VAL A 499 8.25 -32.00 24.66
N LEU A 500 9.27 -31.18 24.43
CA LEU A 500 10.33 -30.89 25.39
C LEU A 500 9.92 -29.64 26.17
N LYS A 501 9.17 -29.83 27.26
CA LYS A 501 8.55 -28.73 28.03
C LYS A 501 9.57 -27.84 28.73
N GLU A 502 10.71 -28.42 29.09
CA GLU A 502 11.86 -27.73 29.67
C GLU A 502 12.45 -26.66 28.74
N PHE A 503 12.20 -26.76 27.43
CA PHE A 503 12.71 -25.83 26.42
C PHE A 503 11.66 -24.86 25.88
N THR A 504 10.47 -24.80 26.49
CA THR A 504 9.43 -23.85 26.07
C THR A 504 9.94 -22.41 26.14
N ASN A 505 9.69 -21.65 25.07
CA ASN A 505 10.11 -20.25 24.89
C ASN A 505 11.64 -20.02 24.86
N MET A 506 12.45 -21.08 24.77
CA MET A 506 13.90 -20.95 24.59
C MET A 506 14.24 -20.86 23.10
N THR A 507 15.07 -19.88 22.73
CA THR A 507 15.70 -19.79 21.39
C THR A 507 16.98 -20.57 21.30
N ARG A 508 17.53 -21.04 22.42
CA ARG A 508 18.74 -21.85 22.47
C ARG A 508 18.52 -23.03 23.40
N ILE A 509 18.82 -24.23 22.94
CA ILE A 509 18.74 -25.44 23.74
C ILE A 509 20.06 -26.19 23.74
N GLU A 510 20.35 -26.86 24.86
CA GLU A 510 21.46 -27.80 24.97
C GLU A 510 20.94 -29.21 24.72
N VAL A 511 21.55 -29.92 23.78
CA VAL A 511 21.18 -31.29 23.45
C VAL A 511 22.29 -32.23 23.88
N ALA A 512 22.02 -33.01 24.91
CA ALA A 512 22.97 -33.94 25.55
C ALA A 512 22.36 -35.33 25.75
N GLY A 513 23.23 -36.34 25.93
CA GLY A 513 22.81 -37.73 26.18
C GLY A 513 21.96 -38.31 25.05
N ASP A 514 20.88 -39.02 25.38
CA ASP A 514 19.94 -39.66 24.44
C ASP A 514 19.20 -38.67 23.52
N HIS A 515 19.31 -37.37 23.81
CA HIS A 515 18.74 -36.31 22.98
C HIS A 515 19.72 -35.83 21.89
N GLN A 516 21.01 -36.17 21.93
CA GLN A 516 22.01 -35.52 21.09
C GLN A 516 21.83 -35.71 19.57
N LEU A 517 21.28 -36.85 19.14
CA LEU A 517 20.98 -37.13 17.72
C LEU A 517 19.48 -37.26 17.47
N GLY A 518 19.08 -36.95 16.25
CA GLY A 518 17.71 -37.15 15.76
C GLY A 518 17.07 -35.90 15.20
N THR A 519 15.77 -36.00 14.93
CA THR A 519 14.99 -34.91 14.33
C THR A 519 14.22 -34.14 15.40
N TYR A 520 14.50 -32.85 15.45
CA TYR A 520 13.78 -31.87 16.21
C TYR A 520 12.71 -31.23 15.34
N SER A 521 11.52 -31.03 15.89
CA SER A 521 10.54 -30.10 15.30
C SER A 521 10.47 -28.87 16.20
N ILE A 522 10.42 -27.70 15.59
CA ILE A 522 10.24 -26.43 16.29
C ILE A 522 8.99 -25.77 15.71
N SER A 523 8.19 -25.15 16.57
CA SER A 523 7.05 -24.33 16.18
C SER A 523 7.14 -23.01 16.92
N VAL A 524 6.95 -21.93 16.17
CA VAL A 524 6.97 -20.56 16.65
C VAL A 524 5.62 -19.97 16.31
N LYS A 525 4.92 -19.45 17.31
CA LYS A 525 3.68 -18.71 17.15
C LYS A 525 3.89 -17.26 17.55
N PHE A 526 3.58 -16.33 16.66
CA PHE A 526 3.52 -14.90 16.91
C PHE A 526 2.12 -14.51 17.39
N SER A 527 2.04 -13.51 18.25
CA SER A 527 0.79 -12.85 18.66
C SER A 527 1.04 -11.35 18.66
N THR A 528 0.08 -10.59 18.13
CA THR A 528 0.05 -9.13 18.15
C THR A 528 -1.42 -8.69 18.26
N ASP A 529 -1.69 -7.53 18.84
CA ASP A 529 -3.03 -6.95 18.87
C ASP A 529 -3.45 -6.33 17.51
N GLU A 530 -2.52 -6.18 16.58
CA GLU A 530 -2.76 -5.73 15.20
C GLU A 530 -3.37 -6.81 14.30
N VAL A 531 -3.40 -8.07 14.75
CA VAL A 531 -4.04 -9.19 14.04
C VAL A 531 -4.99 -9.94 14.98
N LYS A 532 -6.29 -9.77 14.77
CA LYS A 532 -7.35 -10.45 15.51
C LYS A 532 -7.80 -11.75 14.82
N VAL A 533 -7.74 -11.80 13.50
CA VAL A 533 -8.24 -12.94 12.72
C VAL A 533 -7.19 -13.45 11.73
N ASP A 534 -6.63 -14.63 12.01
CA ASP A 534 -5.67 -15.32 11.15
C ASP A 534 -6.24 -16.66 10.67
N LYS A 535 -7.01 -16.63 9.58
CA LYS A 535 -7.68 -17.82 9.00
C LYS A 535 -6.68 -18.80 8.38
N GLU A 536 -5.58 -18.28 7.83
CA GLU A 536 -4.57 -19.04 7.09
C GLU A 536 -3.44 -19.57 8.00
N LYS A 537 -3.42 -19.19 9.29
CA LYS A 537 -2.41 -19.55 10.30
C LYS A 537 -1.01 -19.02 9.95
N LEU A 538 -0.96 -17.82 9.38
CA LEU A 538 0.27 -17.15 8.95
C LEU A 538 1.12 -16.64 10.12
N LEU A 539 0.53 -16.43 11.30
CA LEU A 539 1.26 -16.05 12.52
C LEU A 539 1.92 -17.29 13.18
N SER A 540 2.20 -18.34 12.43
CA SER A 540 2.86 -19.54 12.91
C SER A 540 3.82 -20.10 11.87
N SER A 541 5.02 -20.47 12.30
CA SER A 541 6.01 -21.13 11.45
C SER A 541 6.55 -22.37 12.16
N GLY A 542 6.89 -23.40 11.37
CA GLY A 542 7.48 -24.61 11.90
C GLY A 542 8.59 -25.15 11.02
N ILE A 543 9.64 -25.67 11.64
CA ILE A 543 10.79 -26.25 10.95
C ILE A 543 11.14 -27.60 11.57
N LYS A 544 11.68 -28.50 10.74
CA LYS A 544 12.32 -29.74 11.20
C LYS A 544 13.83 -29.64 10.99
N TYR A 545 14.59 -29.91 12.05
CA TYR A 545 16.04 -29.89 12.02
C TYR A 545 16.58 -31.24 12.46
N THR A 546 17.55 -31.80 11.73
CA THR A 546 18.11 -33.12 12.05
C THR A 546 19.58 -32.98 12.44
N VAL A 547 19.88 -33.30 13.69
CA VAL A 547 21.25 -33.38 14.21
C VAL A 547 21.85 -34.73 13.82
N LYS A 548 22.93 -34.70 13.03
CA LYS A 548 23.54 -35.89 12.42
C LYS A 548 24.82 -36.37 13.09
N SER A 549 25.50 -35.50 13.84
CA SER A 549 26.78 -35.82 14.47
C SER A 549 26.86 -35.29 15.89
N ASN A 550 27.69 -35.96 16.69
CA ASN A 550 27.99 -35.55 18.05
C ASN A 550 29.14 -34.54 18.06
N CYS A 551 29.28 -33.81 19.16
CA CYS A 551 30.45 -32.99 19.38
C CYS A 551 31.63 -33.84 19.87
N GLY A 552 32.84 -33.56 19.37
CA GLY A 552 34.06 -34.27 19.79
C GLY A 552 34.36 -35.59 19.06
N THR A 553 33.64 -35.89 17.96
CA THR A 553 33.95 -36.98 17.02
C THR A 553 34.48 -36.46 15.70
#